data_AF-A0AAU2B2G0-F1
#
_entry.id   AF-A0AAU2B2G0-F1
#
_cell.length_a   1.000
_cell.length_b   1.000
_cell.length_c   1.000
_cell.angle_alpha   90.00
_cell.angle_beta   90.00
_cell.angle_gamma   90.00
#
_symmetry.space_group_name_H-M   'P 1'
#
loop_
_entity.id
_entity.type
_entity.pdbx_description
1 polymer ?
#
loop_
_entity_poly.entity_id
_entity_poly.type
_entity_poly.pdbx_seq_one_letter_code
_entity_poly.pdbx_strand_id
1 'polypeptide(L)'
;MQNAIGKVLAGRRVEAVSGGGRLDITLDGPVTVRVAHEFVFAVPSEVDHFFPALTFRPSGTLLGLVGRTVGAARVTMAGGLELAFDGDAVLSVPPHAQVAPWSVLTPDGAVCAGLAGGEVAWAEEPAGQEGREGPEGLAASDG
;
A
#
# COMPACT_ATOMS: atom_id res chain seq x y z
N MET A 1 -12.38 3.38 8.07
CA MET A 1 -11.44 3.38 6.92
C MET A 1 -10.21 2.48 7.08
N GLN A 2 -9.88 1.91 8.25
CA GLN A 2 -8.68 1.06 8.43
C GLN A 2 -8.64 -0.23 7.57
N ASN A 3 -9.79 -0.75 7.16
CA ASN A 3 -9.87 -1.98 6.35
C ASN A 3 -9.68 -1.76 4.83
N ALA A 4 -9.57 -0.50 4.37
CA ALA A 4 -9.48 -0.22 2.94
C ALA A 4 -8.15 -0.70 2.35
N ILE A 5 -7.03 -0.48 3.05
CA ILE A 5 -5.71 -0.94 2.60
C ILE A 5 -5.62 -2.47 2.50
N GLY A 6 -6.29 -3.18 3.41
CA GLY A 6 -6.35 -4.64 3.39
C GLY A 6 -7.00 -5.16 2.10
N LYS A 7 -8.08 -4.54 1.64
CA LYS A 7 -8.72 -4.88 0.35
C LYS A 7 -7.80 -4.64 -0.84
N VAL A 8 -6.92 -3.64 -0.74
CA VAL A 8 -6.01 -3.28 -1.83
C VAL A 8 -4.81 -4.20 -1.86
N LEU A 9 -4.26 -4.61 -0.71
CA LEU A 9 -2.97 -5.33 -0.67
C LEU A 9 -3.08 -6.81 -0.36
N ALA A 10 -4.05 -7.25 0.44
CA ALA A 10 -4.12 -8.64 0.87
C ALA A 10 -4.40 -9.60 -0.30
N GLY A 11 -3.75 -10.75 -0.30
CA GLY A 11 -3.82 -11.76 -1.35
C GLY A 11 -2.92 -11.48 -2.55
N ARG A 12 -2.25 -10.33 -2.60
CA ARG A 12 -1.34 -9.99 -3.70
C ARG A 12 0.03 -10.60 -3.52
N ARG A 13 0.59 -11.11 -4.61
CA ARG A 13 1.94 -11.65 -4.66
C ARG A 13 2.97 -10.54 -4.86
N VAL A 14 4.11 -10.66 -4.18
CA VAL A 14 5.27 -9.79 -4.39
C VAL A 14 5.99 -10.20 -5.66
N GLU A 15 6.05 -9.29 -6.63
CA GLU A 15 6.70 -9.47 -7.93
C GLU A 15 8.15 -9.01 -7.89
N ALA A 16 8.42 -7.88 -7.21
CA ALA A 16 9.77 -7.33 -7.12
C ALA A 16 9.98 -6.55 -5.82
N VAL A 17 11.24 -6.54 -5.36
CA VAL A 17 11.71 -5.72 -4.25
C VAL A 17 12.91 -4.93 -4.74
N SER A 18 12.86 -3.61 -4.65
CA SER A 18 13.92 -2.73 -5.11
C SER A 18 14.29 -1.65 -4.08
N GLY A 19 15.54 -1.19 -4.18
CA GLY A 19 16.15 -0.23 -3.28
C GLY A 19 16.62 1.03 -3.98
N GLY A 20 17.45 1.80 -3.27
CA GLY A 20 18.01 3.08 -3.70
C GLY A 20 17.89 4.07 -2.56
N GLY A 21 17.14 5.16 -2.76
CA GLY A 21 16.78 6.11 -1.70
C GLY A 21 15.50 5.75 -0.93
N ARG A 22 14.93 4.58 -1.20
CA ARG A 22 13.66 4.07 -0.64
C ARG A 22 13.56 2.56 -0.89
N LEU A 23 12.63 1.90 -0.24
CA LEU A 23 12.19 0.55 -0.57
C LEU A 23 10.92 0.65 -1.45
N ASP A 24 10.93 -0.02 -2.59
CA ASP A 24 9.73 -0.22 -3.41
C ASP A 24 9.44 -1.74 -3.50
N ILE A 25 8.27 -2.16 -3.00
CA ILE A 25 7.73 -3.52 -3.13
C ILE A 25 6.64 -3.49 -4.21
N THR A 26 6.93 -4.07 -5.37
CA THR A 26 5.96 -4.23 -6.45
C THR A 26 5.17 -5.50 -6.25
N LEU A 27 3.85 -5.39 -6.29
CA LEU A 27 2.91 -6.49 -6.17
C LEU A 27 2.26 -6.77 -7.53
N ASP A 28 1.59 -7.91 -7.65
CA ASP A 28 0.70 -8.17 -8.77
C ASP A 28 -0.36 -7.06 -8.95
N GLY A 29 -0.84 -6.89 -10.19
CA GLY A 29 -1.90 -5.93 -10.51
C GLY A 29 -1.50 -4.46 -10.30
N PRO A 30 -0.52 -3.99 -11.08
CA PRO A 30 0.44 -2.88 -10.82
C PRO A 30 0.31 -2.09 -9.50
N VAL A 31 0.34 -2.74 -8.34
CA VAL A 31 0.39 -2.03 -7.03
C VAL A 31 1.83 -1.96 -6.54
N THR A 32 2.24 -0.81 -6.00
CA THR A 32 3.55 -0.66 -5.36
C THR A 32 3.40 -0.11 -3.95
N VAL A 33 3.96 -0.79 -2.97
CA VAL A 33 4.18 -0.22 -1.64
C VAL A 33 5.55 0.42 -1.61
N ARG A 34 5.58 1.72 -1.35
CA ARG A 34 6.79 2.53 -1.27
C ARG A 34 7.04 2.95 0.17
N VAL A 35 8.26 2.74 0.64
CA VAL A 35 8.71 3.12 1.99
C VAL A 35 9.96 4.00 1.86
N ALA A 36 9.79 5.28 2.18
CA ALA A 36 10.82 6.31 2.00
C ALA A 36 11.58 6.64 3.30
N HIS A 37 11.14 6.08 4.44
CA HIS A 37 11.78 6.29 5.74
C HIS A 37 12.13 4.96 6.42
N GLU A 38 12.67 5.04 7.63
CA GLU A 38 13.02 3.88 8.45
C GLU A 38 11.88 2.86 8.52
N PHE A 39 12.24 1.59 8.49
CA PHE A 39 11.30 0.50 8.68
C PHE A 39 11.98 -0.68 9.36
N VAL A 40 11.15 -1.54 9.93
CA VAL A 40 11.55 -2.80 10.55
C VAL A 40 11.03 -3.94 9.69
N PHE A 41 11.88 -4.94 9.47
CA PHE A 41 11.46 -6.21 8.90
C PHE A 41 11.76 -7.31 9.92
N ALA A 42 10.73 -8.03 10.32
CA ALA A 42 10.83 -9.12 11.28
C ALA A 42 10.45 -10.42 10.59
N VAL A 43 11.25 -11.45 10.82
CA VAL A 43 10.89 -12.85 10.56
C VAL A 43 11.02 -13.61 11.89
N PRO A 44 10.57 -14.88 12.01
CA PRO A 44 10.57 -15.57 13.29
C PRO A 44 11.92 -15.63 14.03
N SER A 45 13.04 -15.61 13.29
CA SER A 45 14.39 -15.76 13.84
C SER A 45 15.17 -14.45 14.01
N GLU A 46 14.76 -13.37 13.35
CA GLU A 46 15.55 -12.13 13.27
C GLU A 46 14.66 -10.90 13.06
N VAL A 47 15.18 -9.76 13.49
CA VAL A 47 14.56 -8.45 13.27
C VAL A 47 15.64 -7.52 12.73
N ASP A 48 15.41 -7.01 11.53
CA ASP A 48 16.29 -6.08 10.85
C ASP A 48 15.70 -4.67 10.83
N HIS A 49 16.56 -3.68 11.04
CA HIS A 49 16.23 -2.26 10.96
C HIS A 49 16.87 -1.66 9.71
N PHE A 50 16.08 -0.98 8.90
CA PHE A 50 16.52 -0.39 7.64
C PHE A 50 16.32 1.12 7.63
N PHE A 51 17.27 1.83 7.03
CA PHE A 51 17.27 3.30 6.93
C PHE A 51 17.45 3.72 5.45
N PRO A 52 16.37 3.74 4.65
CA PRO A 52 16.46 3.98 3.20
C PRO A 52 17.08 5.32 2.80
N ALA A 53 17.01 6.32 3.67
CA ALA A 53 17.65 7.61 3.49
C ALA A 53 19.18 7.54 3.35
N LEU A 54 19.82 6.44 3.78
CA LEU A 54 21.27 6.26 3.77
C LEU A 54 21.80 5.44 2.57
N THR A 55 21.03 5.39 1.48
CA THR A 55 21.26 4.46 0.35
C THR A 55 21.09 3.01 0.77
N PHE A 56 19.99 2.43 0.33
CA PHE A 56 19.55 1.11 0.74
C PHE A 56 19.57 0.13 -0.43
N ARG A 57 20.15 -1.06 -0.22
CA ARG A 57 20.03 -2.19 -1.13
C ARG A 57 19.35 -3.34 -0.39
N PRO A 58 18.17 -3.80 -0.84
CA PRO A 58 17.56 -5.03 -0.36
C PRO A 58 18.55 -6.18 -0.40
N SER A 59 18.59 -6.96 0.67
CA SER A 59 19.43 -8.15 0.79
C SER A 59 18.71 -9.21 1.64
N GLY A 60 19.27 -10.43 1.65
CA GLY A 60 18.85 -11.48 2.56
C GLY A 60 17.34 -11.77 2.54
N THR A 61 16.76 -11.79 3.73
CA THR A 61 15.34 -12.13 3.96
C THR A 61 14.38 -11.17 3.27
N LEU A 62 14.77 -9.90 3.05
CA LEU A 62 13.92 -8.96 2.33
C LEU A 62 13.82 -9.26 0.83
N LEU A 63 14.92 -9.69 0.17
CA LEU A 63 14.84 -10.19 -1.20
C LEU A 63 14.06 -11.51 -1.28
N GLY A 64 14.06 -12.29 -0.19
CA GLY A 64 13.26 -13.50 -0.02
C GLY A 64 11.74 -13.27 0.03
N LEU A 65 11.28 -12.01 0.01
CA LEU A 65 9.87 -11.68 -0.17
C LEU A 65 9.39 -11.94 -1.60
N VAL A 66 10.28 -11.95 -2.61
CA VAL A 66 9.85 -12.15 -4.00
C VAL A 66 9.14 -13.50 -4.12
N GLY A 67 7.89 -13.43 -4.54
CA GLY A 67 7.00 -14.56 -4.69
C GLY A 67 6.16 -14.95 -3.49
N ARG A 68 6.34 -14.29 -2.35
CA ARG A 68 5.45 -14.36 -1.18
C ARG A 68 4.17 -13.58 -1.40
N THR A 69 3.16 -13.90 -0.61
CA THR A 69 1.85 -13.23 -0.64
C THR A 69 1.70 -12.31 0.56
N VAL A 70 1.10 -11.13 0.36
CA VAL A 70 0.65 -10.29 1.47
C VAL A 70 -0.57 -10.95 2.12
N GLY A 71 -0.41 -11.51 3.32
CA GLY A 71 -1.50 -12.12 4.07
C GLY A 71 -2.42 -11.08 4.72
N ALA A 72 -1.86 -9.98 5.21
CA ALA A 72 -2.62 -8.88 5.79
C ALA A 72 -1.89 -7.54 5.62
N ALA A 73 -2.67 -6.46 5.55
CA ALA A 73 -2.16 -5.10 5.57
C ALA A 73 -3.03 -4.23 6.48
N ARG A 74 -2.40 -3.40 7.30
CA ARG A 74 -3.10 -2.46 8.18
C ARG A 74 -2.36 -1.15 8.33
N VAL A 75 -3.13 -0.09 8.55
CA VAL A 75 -2.64 1.20 9.01
C VAL A 75 -2.80 1.26 10.52
N THR A 76 -1.75 1.60 11.26
CA THR A 76 -1.79 1.73 12.72
C THR A 76 -2.51 3.02 13.12
N MET A 77 -2.93 3.13 14.39
CA MET A 77 -3.63 4.34 14.87
C MET A 77 -2.78 5.60 14.77
N ALA A 78 -1.46 5.43 14.78
CA ALA A 78 -0.50 6.52 14.70
C ALA A 78 -0.14 6.90 13.25
N GLY A 79 -0.71 6.24 12.24
CA GLY A 79 -0.41 6.47 10.83
C GLY A 79 0.77 5.67 10.28
N GLY A 80 1.23 4.66 11.02
CA GLY A 80 2.20 3.69 10.52
C GLY A 80 1.57 2.67 9.58
N LEU A 81 2.41 1.93 8.85
CA LEU A 81 2.00 0.85 7.96
C LEU A 81 2.54 -0.48 8.49
N GLU A 82 1.70 -1.52 8.50
CA GLU A 82 2.14 -2.88 8.75
C GLU A 82 1.64 -3.82 7.66
N LEU A 83 2.56 -4.65 7.16
CA LEU A 83 2.30 -5.71 6.20
C LEU A 83 2.74 -7.04 6.80
N ALA A 84 1.84 -8.01 6.86
CA ALA A 84 2.16 -9.39 7.16
C ALA A 84 2.18 -10.19 5.86
N PHE A 85 3.25 -10.94 5.64
CA PHE A 85 3.42 -11.84 4.50
C PHE A 85 3.19 -13.27 4.93
N ASP A 86 2.94 -14.16 3.97
CA ASP A 86 3.00 -15.60 4.23
C ASP A 86 4.37 -16.01 4.80
N GLY A 87 4.36 -17.01 5.68
CA GLY A 87 5.56 -17.46 6.40
C GLY A 87 6.07 -16.48 7.47
N ASP A 88 5.14 -15.85 8.20
CA ASP A 88 5.36 -15.08 9.44
C ASP A 88 6.30 -13.86 9.33
N ALA A 89 6.58 -13.40 8.12
CA ALA A 89 7.36 -12.19 7.91
C ALA A 89 6.47 -10.94 8.05
N VAL A 90 6.96 -9.91 8.75
CA VAL A 90 6.25 -8.66 9.00
C VAL A 90 7.14 -7.48 8.64
N LEU A 91 6.61 -6.57 7.83
CA LEU A 91 7.20 -5.26 7.57
C LEU A 91 6.40 -4.20 8.34
N SER A 92 7.08 -3.38 9.13
CA SER A 92 6.48 -2.29 9.90
C SER A 92 7.18 -0.98 9.60
N VAL A 93 6.40 0.03 9.21
CA VAL A 93 6.85 1.40 8.98
C VAL A 93 6.23 2.29 10.05
N PRO A 94 7.02 2.88 10.96
CA PRO A 94 6.51 3.84 11.93
C PRO A 94 6.04 5.13 11.24
N PRO A 95 5.11 5.88 11.86
CA PRO A 95 4.81 7.23 11.40
C PRO A 95 6.00 8.15 11.62
N HIS A 96 6.04 9.26 10.89
CA HIS A 96 7.11 10.24 11.00
C HIS A 96 6.57 11.66 11.14
N ALA A 97 7.18 12.46 12.03
CA ALA A 97 6.68 13.80 12.36
C ALA A 97 6.86 14.81 11.21
N GLN A 98 7.88 14.65 10.37
CA GLN A 98 8.28 15.65 9.39
C GLN A 98 8.19 15.21 7.93
N VAL A 99 8.03 13.91 7.67
CA VAL A 99 8.04 13.37 6.31
C VAL A 99 6.93 12.34 6.14
N ALA A 100 6.53 12.09 4.89
CA ALA A 100 5.64 11.01 4.52
C ALA A 100 6.43 9.69 4.42
N PRO A 101 6.30 8.75 5.38
CA PRO A 101 7.23 7.61 5.45
C PRO A 101 6.87 6.48 4.49
N TRP A 102 5.60 6.38 4.05
CA TRP A 102 5.13 5.32 3.17
C TRP A 102 3.98 5.78 2.25
N SER A 103 3.80 5.08 1.13
CA SER A 103 2.66 5.24 0.23
C SER A 103 2.32 3.93 -0.49
N VAL A 104 1.06 3.75 -0.86
CA VAL A 104 0.57 2.70 -1.74
C VAL A 104 0.17 3.33 -3.07
N LEU A 105 0.81 2.90 -4.14
CA LEU A 105 0.71 3.49 -5.47
C LEU A 105 0.10 2.48 -6.45
N THR A 106 -0.67 3.01 -7.39
CA THR A 106 -1.19 2.34 -8.59
C THR A 106 -0.83 3.20 -9.81
N PRO A 107 -1.07 2.73 -11.06
CA PRO A 107 -0.88 3.56 -12.24
C PRO A 107 -1.72 4.84 -12.23
N ASP A 108 -2.88 4.81 -11.56
CA ASP A 108 -3.81 5.95 -11.46
C ASP A 108 -3.41 6.96 -10.37
N GLY A 109 -2.42 6.62 -9.53
CA GLY A 109 -1.92 7.47 -8.46
C GLY A 109 -1.85 6.78 -7.11
N ALA A 110 -1.69 7.59 -6.05
CA ALA A 110 -1.61 7.10 -4.68
C ALA A 110 -3.01 6.70 -4.18
N VAL A 111 -3.16 5.45 -3.77
CA VAL A 111 -4.38 4.92 -3.13
C VAL A 111 -4.45 5.34 -1.68
N CYS A 112 -3.31 5.32 -0.99
CA CYS A 112 -3.18 5.87 0.35
C CYS A 112 -1.71 6.19 0.67
N ALA A 113 -1.50 7.10 1.62
CA ALA A 113 -0.18 7.48 2.07
C ALA A 113 -0.19 7.94 3.52
N GLY A 114 0.87 7.59 4.26
CA GLY A 114 1.17 8.21 5.55
C GLY A 114 1.75 9.59 5.30
N LEU A 115 1.19 10.61 5.95
CA LEU A 115 1.65 11.99 5.88
C LEU A 115 2.58 12.32 7.05
N ALA A 116 3.28 13.45 6.92
CA ALA A 116 3.99 14.03 8.05
C ALA A 116 3.03 14.29 9.22
N GLY A 117 3.48 14.01 10.44
CA GLY A 117 2.66 14.15 11.65
C GLY A 117 1.79 12.95 11.98
N GLY A 118 1.82 11.88 11.17
CA GLY A 118 1.08 10.63 11.44
C GLY A 118 -0.35 10.59 10.92
N GLU A 119 -0.76 11.59 10.13
CA GLU A 119 -2.03 11.52 9.40
C GLU A 119 -1.94 10.55 8.22
N VAL A 120 -3.10 10.11 7.70
CA VAL A 120 -3.16 9.20 6.55
C VAL A 120 -4.15 9.75 5.52
N ALA A 121 -3.63 10.00 4.32
CA ALA A 121 -4.43 10.37 3.17
C ALA A 121 -4.90 9.11 2.45
N TRP A 122 -6.15 9.13 1.98
CA TRP A 122 -6.75 8.10 1.14
C TRP A 122 -7.19 8.76 -0.17
N ALA A 123 -7.07 8.05 -1.29
CA ALA A 123 -7.72 8.47 -2.52
C ALA A 123 -9.23 8.57 -2.29
N GLU A 124 -9.86 9.63 -2.79
CA GLU A 124 -11.31 9.66 -2.90
C GLU A 124 -11.74 8.52 -3.84
N GLU A 125 -12.69 7.70 -3.42
CA GLU A 125 -13.39 6.82 -4.36
C GLU A 125 -13.95 7.71 -5.47
N PRO A 126 -13.75 7.39 -6.76
CA PRO A 126 -14.41 8.13 -7.82
C PRO A 126 -15.90 8.05 -7.53
N ALA A 127 -16.52 9.22 -7.32
CA ALA A 127 -17.96 9.31 -7.08
C ALA A 127 -18.66 8.48 -8.15
N GLY A 128 -19.29 7.39 -7.71
CA GLY A 128 -19.99 6.47 -8.59
C GLY A 128 -20.88 7.30 -9.50
N GLN A 129 -20.79 7.03 -10.79
CA GLN A 129 -21.69 7.52 -11.80
C GLN A 129 -23.07 6.90 -11.48
N GLU A 130 -23.79 7.49 -10.52
CA GLU A 130 -25.18 7.16 -10.24
C GLU A 130 -25.93 7.32 -11.55
N GLY A 131 -26.57 6.23 -11.95
CA GLY A 131 -27.33 6.15 -13.18
C GLY A 131 -28.25 7.37 -13.29
N ARG A 132 -28.04 8.16 -14.34
CA ARG A 132 -29.18 8.84 -14.94
C ARG A 132 -30.01 7.74 -15.60
N GLU A 133 -30.94 7.22 -14.80
CA GLU A 133 -32.20 6.68 -15.27
C GLU A 133 -32.69 7.58 -16.41
N GLY A 134 -32.67 7.06 -17.63
CA GLY A 134 -33.40 7.68 -18.72
C GLY A 134 -34.88 7.56 -18.38
N PRO A 135 -35.67 8.64 -18.43
CA PRO A 135 -37.10 8.46 -18.43
C PRO A 135 -37.48 7.82 -19.77
N GLU A 136 -37.86 6.54 -19.71
CA GLU A 136 -38.85 5.98 -20.61
C GLU A 136 -40.07 6.91 -20.63
N GLY A 137 -40.51 7.30 -21.83
CA GLY A 137 -41.79 7.98 -21.98
C GLY A 137 -41.85 8.96 -23.13
N LEU A 138 -42.03 8.45 -24.35
CA LEU A 138 -43.10 8.95 -25.23
C LEU A 138 -43.34 7.94 -26.37
N ALA A 139 -44.25 7.01 -26.13
CA ALA A 139 -45.04 6.42 -27.20
C ALA A 139 -46.22 7.37 -27.48
N ALA A 140 -46.48 7.61 -28.76
CA ALA A 140 -47.78 7.82 -29.41
C ALA A 140 -47.66 8.89 -30.50
N SER A 141 -47.38 8.39 -31.70
CA SER A 141 -47.81 8.99 -32.96
C SER A 141 -49.34 9.01 -33.01
N ASP A 142 -49.92 10.20 -33.19
CA ASP A 142 -51.24 10.40 -33.80
C ASP A 142 -51.33 11.85 -34.32
N GLY A 143 -51.71 12.01 -35.59
CA GLY A 143 -51.83 13.29 -36.29
C GLY A 143 -51.29 13.28 -37.73
#